data_AF-A0A2V7WB48-F1
#
_entry.id   AF-A0A2V7WB48-F1
#
_cell.length_a   1.000
_cell.length_b   1.000
_cell.length_c   1.000
_cell.angle_alpha   90.00
_cell.angle_beta   90.00
_cell.angle_gamma   90.00
#
_symmetry.space_group_name_H-M   'P 1'
#
loop_
_entity.id
_entity.type
_entity.pdbx_description
1 polymer ?
#
loop_
_entity_poly.entity_id
_entity_poly.type
_entity_poly.pdbx_seq_one_letter_code
_entity_poly.pdbx_strand_id
1 'polypeptide(L)' 'MIVMAIGVPVTLFLLLPLQTVSNLFTMAAVSFIAWGVTDLLASILERPRLKDRTPGRALREDLERRSQD' A
#
# COMPACT_ATOMS: atom_id res chain seq x y z
N MET A 1 -2.80 -11.51 0.33
CA MET A 1 -2.80 -11.61 1.81
C MET A 1 -1.93 -12.76 2.30
N ILE A 2 -2.23 -14.03 1.96
CA ILE A 2 -1.47 -15.21 2.44
C ILE A 2 0.05 -15.11 2.14
N VAL A 3 0.42 -14.66 0.94
CA VAL A 3 1.83 -14.54 0.53
C VAL A 3 2.60 -13.51 1.37
N MET A 4 1.99 -12.39 1.74
CA MET A 4 2.62 -11.34 2.56
C MET A 4 2.65 -11.69 4.05
N ALA A 5 1.59 -12.35 4.56
CA ALA A 5 1.48 -12.70 5.97
C ALA A 5 2.28 -13.96 6.36
N ILE A 6 2.50 -14.88 5.42
CA ILE A 6 3.16 -16.17 5.69
C ILE A 6 4.42 -16.33 4.85
N GLY A 7 4.36 -16.01 3.55
CA GLY A 7 5.48 -16.23 2.63
C GLY A 7 6.73 -15.42 3.00
N VAL A 8 6.57 -14.12 3.26
CA VAL A 8 7.67 -13.20 3.63
C VAL A 8 8.34 -13.57 4.96
N PRO A 9 7.61 -13.77 6.08
CA PRO A 9 8.26 -14.12 7.34
C PRO A 9 8.91 -15.52 7.30
N VAL A 10 8.34 -16.48 6.58
CA VAL A 10 8.95 -17.82 6.41
C VAL A 10 10.24 -17.73 5.58
N THR A 11 10.26 -16.94 4.50
CA THR A 11 11.49 -16.75 3.71
C THR A 11 12.57 -16.03 4.51
N LEU A 12 12.23 -14.97 5.24
CA LEU A 12 13.19 -14.29 6.14
C LEU A 12 13.70 -15.22 7.24
N PHE A 13 12.83 -16.06 7.81
CA PHE A 13 13.23 -17.04 8.82
C PHE A 13 14.25 -18.06 8.30
N LEU A 14 14.03 -18.58 7.08
CA LEU A 14 14.93 -19.53 6.42
C LEU A 14 16.25 -18.88 5.97
N LEU A 15 16.22 -17.60 5.58
CA LEU A 15 17.40 -16.85 5.14
C LEU A 15 18.30 -16.35 6.29
N LEU A 16 17.73 -16.05 7.47
CA LEU A 16 18.46 -15.46 8.61
C LEU A 16 18.93 -16.46 9.68
N PRO A 17 19.16 -17.73 9.33
CA PRO A 17 19.11 -18.90 10.22
C PRO A 17 18.62 -18.62 11.67
N LEU A 18 17.40 -18.11 11.80
CA LEU A 18 16.87 -17.66 13.10
C LEU A 18 16.47 -18.90 13.90
N GLN A 19 17.22 -19.23 14.97
CA GLN A 19 17.06 -20.50 15.68
C GLN A 19 15.88 -20.57 16.66
N THR A 20 15.20 -19.45 16.91
CA THR A 20 14.12 -19.37 17.91
C THR A 20 12.76 -19.12 17.30
N VAL A 21 11.76 -19.86 17.79
CA VAL A 21 10.34 -19.73 17.41
C VAL A 21 9.82 -18.30 17.67
N SER A 22 10.36 -17.62 18.69
CA SER A 22 10.07 -16.21 18.96
C SER A 22 10.34 -15.32 17.74
N ASN A 23 11.43 -15.58 17.00
CA ASN A 23 11.83 -14.75 15.88
C ASN A 23 10.87 -14.91 14.69
N LEU A 24 10.25 -16.09 14.54
CA LEU A 24 9.26 -16.35 13.51
C LEU A 24 7.97 -15.57 13.79
N PHE A 25 7.53 -15.53 15.05
CA PHE A 25 6.38 -14.70 15.47
C PHE A 25 6.68 -13.21 15.37
N THR A 26 7.89 -12.77 15.75
CA THR A 26 8.30 -11.37 15.61
C THR A 26 8.30 -10.95 14.14
N MET A 27 8.84 -11.77 13.24
CA MET A 27 8.82 -11.48 11.80
C MET A 27 7.40 -11.40 11.26
N ALA A 28 6.53 -12.35 11.61
CA ALA A 28 5.13 -12.34 11.19
C ALA A 28 4.39 -11.10 11.70
N ALA A 29 4.57 -10.73 12.98
CA ALA A 29 3.98 -9.54 13.56
C ALA A 29 4.45 -8.26 12.89
N VAL A 30 5.77 -8.12 12.65
CA VAL A 30 6.34 -6.95 11.98
C VAL A 30 5.86 -6.84 10.53
N SER A 31 5.85 -7.93 9.77
CA SER A 31 5.32 -7.94 8.40
C SER A 31 3.85 -7.56 8.35
N PHE A 32 3.04 -8.06 9.28
CA PHE A 32 1.61 -7.74 9.34
C PHE A 32 1.35 -6.28 9.72
N ILE A 33 2.07 -5.75 10.73
CA ILE A 33 1.94 -4.36 11.17
C ILE A 33 2.42 -3.41 10.06
N ALA A 34 3.57 -3.69 9.43
CA ALA A 34 4.09 -2.86 8.34
C ALA A 34 3.11 -2.80 7.16
N TRP A 35 2.47 -3.92 6.83
CA TRP A 35 1.43 -3.95 5.82
C TRP A 35 0.19 -3.16 6.24
N GLY A 36 -0.31 -3.36 7.46
CA GLY A 36 -1.47 -2.62 7.98
C GLY A 36 -1.24 -1.11 8.01
N VAL A 37 -0.02 -0.68 8.36
CA VAL A 37 0.39 0.74 8.29
C VAL A 37 0.42 1.23 6.85
N THR A 38 0.92 0.42 5.91
CA THR A 38 0.96 0.77 4.49
C THR A 38 -0.44 0.88 3.91
N ASP A 39 -1.36 -0.02 4.27
CA ASP A 39 -2.76 0.00 3.83
C ASP A 39 -3.51 1.19 4.42
N LEU A 40 -3.25 1.51 5.70
CA LEU A 40 -3.77 2.72 6.35
C LEU A 40 -3.25 3.98 5.66
N LEU A 41 -1.95 4.04 5.36
CA LEU A 41 -1.33 5.16 4.63
C LEU A 41 -1.88 5.27 3.21
N ALA A 42 -2.08 4.16 2.51
CA ALA A 42 -2.70 4.14 1.18
C ALA A 42 -4.12 4.70 1.23
N SER A 43 -4.94 4.23 2.19
CA SER A 43 -6.28 4.75 2.44
C SER A 43 -6.29 6.25 2.80
N ILE A 44 -5.29 6.72 3.56
CA ILE A 44 -5.14 8.14 3.90
C ILE A 44 -4.73 8.95 2.65
N LEU A 45 -3.79 8.44 1.84
CA LEU A 45 -3.34 9.08 0.61
C LEU A 45 -4.43 9.13 -0.47
N GLU A 46 -5.31 8.12 -0.52
CA GLU A 46 -6.47 8.10 -1.41
C GLU A 46 -7.55 9.12 -0.99
N ARG A 47 -7.63 9.51 0.28
CA ARG A 47 -8.79 10.24 0.83
C ARG A 47 -8.91 11.77 0.61
N PRO A 48 -8.02 12.49 -0.09
CA PRO A 48 -8.41 13.83 -0.57
C PRO A 48 -8.09 14.15 -2.03
N ARG A 49 -7.33 13.34 -2.79
CA ARG A 49 -6.83 13.79 -4.10
C ARG A 49 -7.75 13.52 -5.29
N LEU A 50 -8.80 12.70 -5.12
CA LEU A 50 -9.72 12.31 -6.20
C LEU A 50 -11.16 12.80 -6.03
N LYS A 51 -11.52 13.40 -4.89
CA LYS A 51 -12.89 13.92 -4.70
C LYS A 51 -13.20 15.10 -5.63
N ASP A 52 -12.17 15.87 -6.00
CA ASP A 52 -12.35 17.08 -6.82
C ASP A 52 -11.74 16.98 -8.24
N ARG A 53 -11.03 15.89 -8.57
CA ARG A 53 -10.49 15.64 -9.92
C ARG A 53 -11.04 14.36 -10.53
N THR A 54 -12.32 14.38 -10.90
CA THR A 54 -12.82 13.47 -11.94
C THR A 54 -12.06 13.75 -13.25
N PRO A 55 -11.45 12.75 -13.92
CA PRO A 55 -10.70 12.94 -15.15
C PRO A 55 -11.54 13.59 -16.26
N GLY A 56 -12.86 13.32 -16.28
CA GLY A 56 -13.79 13.98 -17.19
C GLY A 56 -13.95 15.49 -16.96
N ARG A 57 -13.76 15.98 -15.72
CA ARG A 57 -13.84 17.41 -15.40
C ARG A 57 -12.58 18.15 -15.85
N ALA A 58 -11.42 17.54 -15.64
CA ALA A 58 -10.13 18.06 -16.13
C ALA A 58 -10.07 18.10 -17.66
N LEU A 59 -10.57 17.07 -18.35
CA LEU A 59 -10.65 17.04 -19.82
C LEU A 59 -11.63 18.08 -20.36
N ARG A 60 -12.77 18.26 -19.69
CA ARG A 60 -13.77 19.26 -20.09
C ARG A 60 -13.26 20.69 -19.91
N GLU A 61 -12.54 20.96 -18.83
CA GLU A 61 -11.95 22.27 -18.55
C GLU A 61 -10.82 22.62 -19.55
N ASP A 62 -10.05 21.63 -20.00
CA ASP A 62 -9.02 21.80 -21.03
C ASP A 62 -9.64 21.98 -22.44
N LEU A 63 -10.76 21.31 -22.73
CA LEU A 63 -11.54 21.49 -23.96
C LEU A 63 -12.22 22.86 -24.03
N GLU A 64 -12.84 23.32 -22.94
CA GLU A 64 -13.48 24.64 -22.87
C GLU A 64 -12.43 25.77 -23.05
N ARG A 65 -11.22 25.61 -22.51
CA ARG A 65 -10.12 26.56 -22.76
C ARG A 65 -9.67 26.62 -24.21
N ARG A 66 -9.54 25.48 -24.88
CA ARG A 66 -9.12 25.42 -26.30
C ARG A 66 -10.17 25.91 -27.29
N SER A 67 -11.43 26.03 -26.88
CA SER A 67 -12.53 26.51 -27.73
C SER A 67 -12.73 28.02 -27.66
N GLN A 68 -12.06 28.72 -26.73
CA GLN A 68 -12.17 30.18 -26.56
C GLN A 68 -10.98 30.97 -27.15
N ASP A 69 -9.92 30.27 -27.59
CA ASP A 69 -8.88 30.79 -28.50
C ASP A 69 -9.26 30.49 -29.96
#